data_AF-A0A226D662-F1
#
_entry.id   AF-A0A226D662-F1
#
_cell.length_a   1.000
_cell.length_b   1.000
_cell.length_c   1.000
_cell.angle_alpha   90.00
_cell.angle_beta   90.00
_cell.angle_gamma   90.00
#
_symmetry.space_group_name_H-M   'P 1'
#
loop_
_entity.id
_entity.type
_entity.pdbx_description
1 polymer ?
#
loop_
_entity_poly.entity_id
_entity_poly.type
_entity_poly.pdbx_seq_one_letter_code
_entity_poly.pdbx_strand_id
1 'polypeptide(L)'
;MCEKNFKRFTNFVVLFVIFVKFVEGDNTKFFTLTLEEKLKLDEFRDRISPILQHDYMKKEIYLIRFLRQTNFDVHAAERLMENVSSKMFSTSLIIYLFKMLKWREENEIDKLLDEEFPEFDQEYNVYLEGCDPLNRPVLSVPLGDWDIRRAILAGLGNRLMRYMDKIYEDSTTFLRNANSAGMEIVQATIIMDMSGFHAITHTCPRCLQLYLYFLGNLQSHYPGLIEKMYFVNTPEIIHVLWNLYEGVFTPKLREITTMFGRNKEQWQARLRDEIGADQLSKRYGGDKPDALEFYYIRLAGQLISTPEQLQSVNMTNVCSKDVKIYENLIREVHHEPGSRKGKNFEEWGCKRKQKV
;
A
#
# COMPACT_ATOMS: atom_id res chain seq x y z
N MET A 1 28.83 -2.13 36.58
CA MET A 1 29.50 -2.38 35.28
C MET A 1 28.56 -2.31 34.06
N CYS A 2 27.26 -1.99 34.23
CA CYS A 2 26.28 -1.93 33.14
C CYS A 2 26.00 -0.50 32.60
N GLU A 3 26.42 0.54 33.33
CA GLU A 3 26.10 1.95 33.00
C GLU A 3 27.11 2.62 32.05
N LYS A 4 28.36 2.14 32.02
CA LYS A 4 29.43 2.70 31.18
C LYS A 4 29.36 2.25 29.70
N ASN A 5 28.63 1.17 29.41
CA ASN A 5 28.45 0.68 28.03
C ASN A 5 27.28 1.34 27.30
N PHE A 6 26.27 1.86 28.02
CA PHE A 6 25.14 2.58 27.42
C PHE A 6 25.55 3.96 26.88
N LYS A 7 26.40 4.69 27.63
CA LYS A 7 26.95 6.00 27.21
C LYS A 7 27.89 5.93 26.01
N ARG A 8 28.55 4.79 25.76
CA ARG A 8 29.41 4.60 24.58
C ARG A 8 28.60 4.28 23.32
N PHE A 9 27.41 3.70 23.44
CA PHE A 9 26.52 3.44 22.31
C PHE A 9 25.75 4.71 21.88
N THR A 10 25.33 5.54 22.83
CA THR A 10 24.65 6.82 22.52
C THR A 10 25.56 7.86 21.88
N ASN A 11 26.87 7.87 22.18
CA ASN A 11 27.79 8.87 21.62
C ASN A 11 28.25 8.57 20.18
N PHE A 12 28.01 7.36 19.65
CA PHE A 12 28.32 7.05 18.25
C PHE A 12 27.19 7.45 17.29
N VAL A 13 25.96 7.59 17.81
CA VAL A 13 24.75 7.93 17.02
C VAL A 13 24.55 9.44 16.84
N VAL A 14 25.17 10.27 17.70
CA VAL A 14 24.93 11.73 17.73
C VAL A 14 25.79 12.52 16.72
N LEU A 15 26.76 11.91 16.03
CA LEU A 15 27.68 12.63 15.13
C LEU A 15 27.30 12.61 13.63
N PHE A 16 26.14 12.07 13.23
CA PHE A 16 25.72 12.02 11.81
C PHE A 16 24.39 12.71 11.52
N VAL A 17 24.11 13.83 12.20
CA VAL A 17 22.96 14.68 11.89
C VAL A 17 23.47 16.05 11.44
N ILE A 18 23.75 16.18 10.15
CA ILE A 18 23.93 17.48 9.49
C ILE A 18 22.98 17.54 8.28
N PHE A 19 22.02 18.45 8.40
CA PHE A 19 21.29 19.20 7.38
C PHE A 19 20.96 18.52 6.05
N VAL A 20 19.69 18.17 5.88
CA VAL A 20 19.00 18.40 4.60
C VAL A 20 17.63 19.00 4.91
N LYS A 21 17.46 20.30 4.65
CA LYS A 21 16.12 20.89 4.47
C LYS A 21 15.67 20.48 3.08
N PHE A 22 14.67 19.60 2.99
CA PHE A 22 14.01 19.30 1.73
C PHE A 22 13.02 20.43 1.41
N VAL A 23 13.08 20.92 0.17
CA VAL A 23 12.11 21.82 -0.42
C VAL A 23 10.81 21.04 -0.60
N GLU A 24 9.71 21.55 -0.06
CA GLU A 24 8.36 21.02 -0.26
C GLU A 24 7.97 21.22 -1.74
N GLY A 25 7.93 20.12 -2.50
CA GLY A 25 7.35 20.09 -3.84
C GLY A 25 5.84 19.90 -3.75
N ASP A 26 5.10 20.82 -4.36
CA ASP A 26 3.64 20.78 -4.48
C ASP A 26 3.20 19.55 -5.31
N ASN A 27 2.59 18.56 -4.64
CA ASN A 27 2.18 17.25 -5.18
C ASN A 27 0.79 17.23 -5.83
N THR A 28 0.24 18.39 -6.22
CA THR A 28 -1.20 18.52 -6.54
C THR A 28 -1.71 17.63 -7.67
N LYS A 29 -0.85 17.07 -8.54
CA LYS A 29 -1.20 15.92 -9.40
C LYS A 29 0.03 15.04 -9.64
N PHE A 30 -0.08 13.75 -9.36
CA PHE A 30 0.97 12.75 -9.63
C PHE A 30 1.49 12.81 -11.08
N PHE A 31 0.63 13.19 -12.03
CA PHE A 31 0.94 13.31 -13.46
C PHE A 31 1.58 14.65 -13.87
N THR A 32 1.55 15.68 -13.02
CA THR A 32 2.05 17.00 -13.39
C THR A 32 3.57 17.03 -13.28
N LEU A 33 4.22 17.27 -14.42
CA LEU A 33 5.66 17.40 -14.54
C LEU A 33 6.02 18.79 -15.06
N THR A 34 7.05 19.38 -14.51
CA THR A 34 7.77 20.48 -15.14
C THR A 34 8.52 19.98 -16.38
N LEU A 35 8.92 20.90 -17.26
CA LEU A 35 9.73 20.54 -18.44
C LEU A 35 11.03 19.84 -18.04
N GLU A 36 11.68 20.29 -16.98
CA GLU A 36 12.92 19.68 -16.48
C GLU A 36 12.70 18.24 -15.99
N GLU A 37 11.65 18.00 -15.20
CA GLU A 37 11.30 16.67 -14.73
C GLU A 37 10.92 15.74 -15.87
N LYS A 38 10.25 16.26 -16.91
CA LYS A 38 9.90 15.49 -18.10
C LYS A 38 11.15 15.07 -18.88
N LEU A 39 12.12 15.97 -19.07
CA LEU A 39 13.40 15.64 -19.69
C LEU A 39 14.16 14.55 -18.90
N LYS A 40 14.18 14.67 -17.56
CA LYS A 40 14.77 13.63 -16.68
C LYS A 40 14.05 12.29 -16.81
N LEU A 41 12.72 12.29 -16.94
CA LEU A 41 11.92 11.08 -17.13
C LEU A 41 12.21 10.40 -18.47
N ASP A 42 12.30 11.18 -19.56
CA ASP A 42 12.61 10.64 -20.88
C ASP A 42 14.02 10.04 -20.93
N GLU A 43 15.01 10.75 -20.38
CA GLU A 43 16.37 10.24 -20.24
C GLU A 43 16.42 8.96 -19.40
N PHE A 44 15.71 8.92 -18.28
CA PHE A 44 15.63 7.74 -17.42
C PHE A 44 15.01 6.57 -18.17
N ARG A 45 13.86 6.78 -18.85
CA ARG A 45 13.17 5.77 -19.66
C ARG A 45 14.09 5.17 -20.71
N ASP A 46 14.77 6.00 -21.48
CA ASP A 46 15.59 5.54 -22.61
C ASP A 46 16.75 4.64 -22.11
N ARG A 47 17.31 4.94 -20.93
CA ARG A 47 18.38 4.14 -20.32
C ARG A 47 17.92 2.77 -19.80
N ILE A 48 16.74 2.71 -19.19
CA ILE A 48 16.28 1.49 -18.49
C ILE A 48 15.33 0.63 -19.33
N SER A 49 14.71 1.17 -20.38
CA SER A 49 13.78 0.41 -21.22
C SER A 49 14.34 -0.93 -21.70
N PRO A 50 15.64 -1.08 -22.04
CA PRO A 50 16.22 -2.35 -22.44
C PRO A 50 16.26 -3.45 -21.36
N ILE A 51 16.24 -3.08 -20.07
CA ILE A 51 16.33 -4.02 -18.94
C ILE A 51 14.95 -4.36 -18.34
N LEU A 52 13.90 -3.66 -18.77
CA LEU A 52 12.54 -3.85 -18.26
C LEU A 52 11.86 -5.02 -18.98
N GLN A 53 11.40 -5.99 -18.19
CA GLN A 53 10.82 -7.24 -18.70
C GLN A 53 9.40 -7.07 -19.22
N HIS A 54 8.62 -6.15 -18.63
CA HIS A 54 7.20 -5.98 -18.95
C HIS A 54 6.92 -4.63 -19.60
N ASP A 55 6.02 -4.59 -20.59
CA ASP A 55 5.70 -3.36 -21.33
C ASP A 55 5.04 -2.29 -20.45
N TYR A 56 4.26 -2.69 -19.44
CA TYR A 56 3.70 -1.73 -18.49
C TYR A 56 4.80 -0.99 -17.70
N MET A 57 5.97 -1.61 -17.49
CA MET A 57 7.08 -0.97 -16.77
C MET A 57 7.74 0.12 -17.60
N LYS A 58 7.67 0.03 -18.93
CA LYS A 58 8.25 1.03 -19.84
C LYS A 58 7.38 2.28 -19.96
N LYS A 59 6.14 2.22 -19.48
CA LYS A 59 5.21 3.37 -19.46
C LYS A 59 5.70 4.44 -18.50
N GLU A 60 5.56 5.70 -18.90
CA GLU A 60 5.93 6.87 -18.09
C GLU A 60 5.32 6.84 -16.69
N ILE A 61 4.09 6.36 -16.58
CA ILE A 61 3.36 6.30 -15.31
C ILE A 61 3.94 5.32 -14.29
N TYR A 62 4.65 4.29 -14.77
CA TYR A 62 5.39 3.37 -13.91
C TYR A 62 6.71 4.02 -13.49
N LEU A 63 7.43 4.60 -14.44
CA LEU A 63 8.78 5.14 -14.25
C LEU A 63 8.82 6.40 -13.36
N ILE A 64 7.83 7.27 -13.47
CA ILE A 64 7.74 8.50 -12.68
C ILE A 64 7.68 8.21 -11.17
N ARG A 65 7.16 7.06 -10.73
CA ARG A 65 7.10 6.64 -9.32
C ARG A 65 8.49 6.60 -8.70
N PHE A 66 9.45 6.07 -9.44
CA PHE A 66 10.83 5.92 -9.01
C PHE A 66 11.49 7.30 -8.89
N LEU A 67 11.29 8.18 -9.86
CA LEU A 67 11.83 9.54 -9.83
C LEU A 67 11.22 10.38 -8.70
N ARG A 68 9.90 10.30 -8.49
CA ARG A 68 9.24 11.01 -7.38
C ARG A 68 9.70 10.51 -6.02
N GLN A 69 9.97 9.21 -5.87
CA GLN A 69 10.50 8.65 -4.63
C GLN A 69 11.88 9.24 -4.27
N THR A 70 12.65 9.67 -5.28
CA THR A 70 13.94 10.34 -5.08
C THR A 70 13.85 11.86 -5.21
N ASN A 71 12.65 12.45 -5.23
CA ASN A 71 12.45 13.90 -5.48
C ASN A 71 13.14 14.40 -6.76
N PHE A 72 13.15 13.57 -7.80
CA PHE A 72 13.91 13.79 -9.05
C PHE A 72 15.40 14.04 -8.83
N ASP A 73 15.91 13.70 -7.64
CA ASP A 73 17.33 13.64 -7.35
C ASP A 73 17.88 12.34 -7.93
N VAL A 74 18.44 12.50 -9.12
CA VAL A 74 19.09 11.43 -9.88
C VAL A 74 20.40 10.97 -9.18
N HIS A 75 20.93 11.77 -8.25
CA HIS A 75 22.21 11.58 -7.56
C HIS A 75 22.07 11.11 -6.08
N ALA A 76 20.86 11.04 -5.51
CA ALA A 76 20.63 10.80 -4.06
C ALA A 76 20.99 9.42 -3.46
N ALA A 77 21.57 8.46 -4.17
CA ALA A 77 21.98 7.16 -3.60
C ALA A 77 23.47 6.82 -3.72
N GLU A 78 24.35 7.82 -3.83
CA GLU A 78 25.79 7.59 -3.68
C GLU A 78 26.23 7.28 -2.23
N ARG A 79 25.36 7.43 -1.21
CA ARG A 79 25.73 7.21 0.20
C ARG A 79 25.58 5.78 0.72
N LEU A 80 25.38 4.77 -0.13
CA LEU A 80 25.28 3.36 0.28
C LEU A 80 26.18 2.38 -0.50
N MET A 81 27.08 2.85 -1.36
CA MET A 81 28.03 1.97 -2.06
C MET A 81 29.41 2.63 -2.20
N GLU A 82 30.19 2.61 -1.11
CA GLU A 82 31.55 3.17 -1.08
C GLU A 82 32.58 2.36 -1.91
N ASN A 83 32.20 1.24 -2.55
CA ASN A 83 33.17 0.31 -3.16
C ASN A 83 32.84 -0.14 -4.61
N VAL A 84 32.27 0.73 -5.45
CA VAL A 84 32.21 0.44 -6.90
C VAL A 84 32.88 1.55 -7.70
N SER A 85 34.20 1.42 -7.83
CA SER A 85 35.02 2.20 -8.76
C SER A 85 34.61 1.87 -10.19
N SER A 86 33.82 2.74 -10.83
CA SER A 86 33.89 2.96 -12.27
C SER A 86 33.21 4.28 -12.63
N LYS A 87 33.96 5.12 -13.33
CA LYS A 87 33.50 6.36 -13.97
C LYS A 87 32.19 6.14 -14.72
N MET A 88 31.33 7.16 -14.66
CA MET A 88 30.07 7.30 -15.41
C MET A 88 28.87 6.55 -14.84
N PHE A 89 28.30 7.06 -13.75
CA PHE A 89 26.98 6.60 -13.36
C PHE A 89 26.11 7.70 -12.75
N SER A 90 24.98 7.92 -13.43
CA SER A 90 23.71 8.23 -12.79
C SER A 90 23.17 6.88 -12.26
N THR A 91 23.65 6.43 -11.10
CA THR A 91 23.53 5.02 -10.63
C THR A 91 22.37 4.76 -9.70
N SER A 92 21.92 5.77 -8.97
CA SER A 92 21.11 5.60 -7.76
C SER A 92 19.75 4.96 -8.02
N LEU A 93 19.04 5.48 -9.02
CA LEU A 93 17.71 5.01 -9.38
C LEU A 93 17.75 3.70 -10.17
N ILE A 94 18.75 3.57 -11.03
CA ILE A 94 19.00 2.36 -11.81
C ILE A 94 19.33 1.19 -10.86
N ILE A 95 20.17 1.41 -9.84
CA ILE A 95 20.44 0.43 -8.78
C ILE A 95 19.16 0.05 -8.03
N TYR A 96 18.35 1.04 -7.64
CA TYR A 96 17.10 0.77 -6.94
C TYR A 96 16.16 -0.10 -7.78
N LEU A 97 15.98 0.26 -9.06
CA LEU A 97 15.17 -0.52 -10.00
C LEU A 97 15.75 -1.91 -10.24
N PHE A 98 17.07 -2.05 -10.40
CA PHE A 98 17.72 -3.36 -10.53
C PHE A 98 17.52 -4.23 -9.28
N LYS A 99 17.65 -3.65 -8.07
CA LYS A 99 17.37 -4.37 -6.82
C LYS A 99 15.92 -4.86 -6.77
N MET A 100 14.98 -4.02 -7.22
CA MET A 100 13.56 -4.40 -7.32
C MET A 100 13.34 -5.52 -8.35
N LEU A 101 13.93 -5.43 -9.55
CA LEU A 101 13.80 -6.45 -10.59
C LEU A 101 14.41 -7.79 -10.14
N LYS A 102 15.59 -7.74 -9.52
CA LYS A 102 16.25 -8.92 -8.94
C LYS A 102 15.42 -9.53 -7.82
N TRP A 103 14.85 -8.71 -6.93
CA TRP A 103 13.93 -9.20 -5.89
C TRP A 103 12.71 -9.89 -6.50
N ARG A 104 12.13 -9.33 -7.57
CA ARG A 104 11.00 -9.97 -8.28
C ARG A 104 11.37 -11.34 -8.84
N GLU A 105 12.54 -11.46 -9.44
CA GLU A 105 13.07 -12.72 -9.97
C GLU A 105 13.31 -13.74 -8.85
N GLU A 106 14.07 -13.36 -7.81
CA GLU A 106 14.45 -14.23 -6.69
C GLU A 106 13.25 -14.73 -5.88
N ASN A 107 12.17 -13.94 -5.84
CA ASN A 107 10.95 -14.27 -5.09
C ASN A 107 9.81 -14.69 -6.01
N GLU A 108 10.04 -14.96 -7.29
CA GLU A 108 9.00 -15.38 -8.26
C GLU A 108 7.74 -14.52 -8.20
N ILE A 109 7.89 -13.20 -8.08
CA ILE A 109 6.75 -12.28 -7.85
C ILE A 109 5.78 -12.27 -9.02
N ASP A 110 6.28 -12.48 -10.24
CA ASP A 110 5.44 -12.51 -11.44
C ASP A 110 4.45 -13.69 -11.48
N LYS A 111 4.66 -14.73 -10.66
CA LYS A 111 3.73 -15.88 -10.51
C LYS A 111 2.81 -15.76 -9.29
N LEU A 112 3.02 -14.76 -8.44
CA LEU A 112 2.34 -14.64 -7.14
C LEU A 112 0.83 -14.43 -7.27
N LEU A 113 0.37 -13.84 -8.38
CA LEU A 113 -1.05 -13.64 -8.62
C LEU A 113 -1.81 -14.97 -8.82
N ASP A 114 -1.12 -16.01 -9.28
CA ASP A 114 -1.68 -17.35 -9.52
C ASP A 114 -1.67 -18.24 -8.25
N GLU A 115 -0.98 -17.80 -7.19
CA GLU A 115 -0.90 -18.55 -5.92
C GLU A 115 -2.17 -18.35 -5.06
N GLU A 116 -2.62 -19.44 -4.42
CA GLU A 116 -3.78 -19.45 -3.52
C GLU A 116 -3.39 -19.43 -2.03
N PHE A 117 -4.17 -18.70 -1.23
CA PHE A 117 -3.99 -18.53 0.22
C PHE A 117 -5.31 -18.69 0.98
N PRO A 118 -5.99 -19.85 0.85
CA PRO A 118 -7.32 -20.06 1.45
C PRO A 118 -7.33 -19.90 2.98
N GLU A 119 -6.19 -20.08 3.64
CA GLU A 119 -6.05 -19.87 5.08
C GLU A 119 -5.99 -18.40 5.52
N PHE A 120 -5.79 -17.45 4.60
CA PHE A 120 -5.62 -16.02 4.91
C PHE A 120 -6.66 -15.13 4.25
N ASP A 121 -7.24 -15.57 3.14
CA ASP A 121 -8.18 -14.82 2.32
C ASP A 121 -9.40 -14.26 3.07
N GLN A 122 -9.79 -14.90 4.18
CA GLN A 122 -10.93 -14.49 5.02
C GLN A 122 -10.52 -13.91 6.38
N GLU A 123 -9.21 -13.92 6.70
CA GLU A 123 -8.69 -13.48 8.01
C GLU A 123 -8.06 -12.08 7.94
N TYR A 124 -7.46 -11.73 6.81
CA TYR A 124 -6.67 -10.50 6.64
C TYR A 124 -7.35 -9.54 5.65
N ASN A 125 -8.57 -9.15 6.01
CA ASN A 125 -9.44 -8.39 5.10
C ASN A 125 -8.96 -6.95 4.93
N VAL A 126 -9.16 -6.43 3.72
CA VAL A 126 -8.99 -5.03 3.33
C VAL A 126 -10.32 -4.59 2.73
N TYR A 127 -10.73 -3.34 2.88
CA TYR A 127 -12.00 -2.84 2.34
C TYR A 127 -11.79 -1.58 1.52
N LEU A 128 -12.52 -1.44 0.42
CA LEU A 128 -12.63 -0.21 -0.34
C LEU A 128 -13.75 0.65 0.26
N GLU A 129 -13.35 1.77 0.86
CA GLU A 129 -14.27 2.75 1.42
C GLU A 129 -14.92 3.59 0.33
N GLY A 130 -14.11 4.17 -0.57
CA GLY A 130 -14.53 5.14 -1.59
C GLY A 130 -13.29 5.73 -2.24
N CYS A 131 -13.31 7.01 -2.62
CA CYS A 131 -12.10 7.71 -3.04
C CYS A 131 -11.95 9.06 -2.36
N ASP A 132 -10.71 9.53 -2.35
CA ASP A 132 -10.40 10.89 -1.91
C ASP A 132 -10.72 11.93 -3.02
N PRO A 133 -10.59 13.24 -2.74
CA PRO A 133 -10.91 14.30 -3.70
C PRO A 133 -10.07 14.28 -4.99
N LEU A 134 -8.98 13.53 -5.05
CA LEU A 134 -8.16 13.33 -6.25
C LEU A 134 -8.46 11.98 -6.93
N ASN A 135 -9.62 11.37 -6.64
CA ASN A 135 -10.07 10.08 -7.15
C ASN A 135 -9.15 8.90 -6.81
N ARG A 136 -8.33 9.01 -5.76
CA ARG A 136 -7.52 7.88 -5.29
C ARG A 136 -8.37 6.95 -4.43
N PRO A 137 -8.36 5.63 -4.65
CA PRO A 137 -9.10 4.69 -3.82
C PRO A 137 -8.64 4.79 -2.37
N VAL A 138 -9.62 4.81 -1.47
CA VAL A 138 -9.43 4.79 -0.02
C VAL A 138 -9.65 3.37 0.45
N LEU A 139 -8.59 2.74 0.95
CA LEU A 139 -8.63 1.40 1.50
C LEU A 139 -8.60 1.46 3.02
N SER A 140 -9.49 0.74 3.69
CA SER A 140 -9.43 0.53 5.14
C SER A 140 -8.94 -0.87 5.47
N VAL A 141 -8.07 -0.95 6.48
CA VAL A 141 -7.43 -2.17 6.96
C VAL A 141 -7.69 -2.25 8.46
N PRO A 142 -8.61 -3.12 8.93
CA PRO A 142 -8.85 -3.33 10.35
C PRO A 142 -7.72 -4.14 10.98
N LEU A 143 -6.54 -3.52 11.09
CA LEU A 143 -5.32 -4.14 11.56
C LEU A 143 -5.45 -4.76 12.96
N GLY A 144 -6.30 -4.21 13.83
CA GLY A 144 -6.54 -4.78 15.15
C GLY A 144 -7.34 -6.10 15.16
N ASP A 145 -7.96 -6.47 14.04
CA ASP A 145 -8.66 -7.75 13.85
C ASP A 145 -7.69 -8.84 13.33
N TRP A 146 -6.50 -8.46 12.83
CA TRP A 146 -5.54 -9.38 12.23
C TRP A 146 -4.70 -10.13 13.28
N ASP A 147 -4.92 -11.43 13.42
CA ASP A 147 -4.15 -12.28 14.35
C ASP A 147 -2.84 -12.78 13.73
N ILE A 148 -1.88 -11.87 13.54
CA ILE A 148 -0.54 -12.20 12.99
C ILE A 148 0.20 -13.20 13.88
N ARG A 149 0.01 -13.12 15.20
CA ARG A 149 0.65 -14.02 16.15
C ARG A 149 0.20 -15.47 15.93
N ARG A 150 -1.09 -15.72 15.70
CA ARG A 150 -1.61 -17.06 15.44
C ARG A 150 -0.93 -17.71 14.24
N ALA A 151 -0.85 -17.00 13.10
CA ALA A 151 -0.17 -17.50 11.92
C ALA A 151 1.30 -17.85 12.20
N ILE A 152 2.01 -16.99 12.94
CA ILE A 152 3.40 -17.24 13.33
C ILE A 152 3.52 -18.48 14.23
N LEU A 153 2.65 -18.63 15.23
CA LEU A 153 2.67 -19.78 16.13
C LEU A 153 2.28 -21.09 15.44
N ALA A 154 1.44 -21.01 14.40
CA ALA A 154 1.09 -22.12 13.53
C ALA A 154 2.21 -22.49 12.52
N GLY A 155 3.34 -21.78 12.52
CA GLY A 155 4.44 -22.01 11.57
C GLY A 155 4.19 -21.42 10.17
N LEU A 156 3.15 -20.61 10.01
CA LEU A 156 2.74 -20.02 8.73
C LEU A 156 3.29 -18.61 8.48
N GLY A 157 4.24 -18.13 9.30
CA GLY A 157 4.76 -16.76 9.20
C GLY A 157 5.36 -16.40 7.83
N ASN A 158 6.13 -17.30 7.21
CA ASN A 158 6.68 -17.07 5.86
C ASN A 158 5.58 -17.07 4.80
N ARG A 159 4.57 -17.92 4.97
CA ARG A 159 3.41 -17.98 4.08
C ARG A 159 2.58 -16.70 4.19
N LEU A 160 2.46 -16.15 5.39
CA LEU A 160 1.80 -14.85 5.62
C LEU A 160 2.60 -13.69 5.00
N MET A 161 3.93 -13.71 5.09
CA MET A 161 4.77 -12.71 4.39
C MET A 161 4.55 -12.76 2.87
N ARG A 162 4.52 -13.95 2.28
CA ARG A 162 4.21 -14.16 0.86
C ARG A 162 2.81 -13.66 0.49
N TYR A 163 1.82 -13.90 1.37
CA TYR A 163 0.47 -13.38 1.19
C TYR A 163 0.40 -11.85 1.25
N MET A 164 1.20 -11.21 2.12
CA MET A 164 1.29 -9.74 2.15
C MET A 164 1.86 -9.17 0.85
N ASP A 165 2.87 -9.83 0.26
CA ASP A 165 3.36 -9.46 -1.08
C ASP A 165 2.26 -9.59 -2.13
N LYS A 166 1.41 -10.63 -2.02
CA LYS A 166 0.28 -10.81 -2.93
C LYS A 166 -0.71 -9.65 -2.84
N ILE A 167 -1.02 -9.17 -1.63
CA ILE A 167 -1.87 -7.98 -1.44
C ILE A 167 -1.29 -6.75 -2.16
N TYR A 168 0.03 -6.55 -2.11
CA TYR A 168 0.67 -5.46 -2.85
C TYR A 168 0.61 -5.66 -4.38
N GLU A 169 0.87 -6.87 -4.88
CA GLU A 169 0.77 -7.17 -6.31
C GLU A 169 -0.67 -7.03 -6.82
N ASP A 170 -1.67 -7.51 -6.09
CA ASP A 170 -3.09 -7.35 -6.41
C ASP A 170 -3.45 -5.86 -6.49
N SER A 171 -3.05 -5.08 -5.48
CA SER A 171 -3.28 -3.63 -5.42
C SER A 171 -2.64 -2.89 -6.58
N THR A 172 -1.38 -3.21 -6.91
CA THR A 172 -0.67 -2.54 -8.00
C THR A 172 -1.21 -2.95 -9.37
N THR A 173 -1.62 -4.21 -9.54
CA THR A 173 -2.27 -4.71 -10.75
C THR A 173 -3.59 -4.00 -10.99
N PHE A 174 -4.40 -3.87 -9.94
CA PHE A 174 -5.65 -3.13 -9.99
C PHE A 174 -5.44 -1.69 -10.50
N LEU A 175 -4.50 -0.96 -9.92
CA LEU A 175 -4.19 0.41 -10.33
C LEU A 175 -3.67 0.48 -11.78
N ARG A 176 -2.81 -0.47 -12.20
CA ARG A 176 -2.31 -0.55 -13.58
C ARG A 176 -3.42 -0.79 -14.60
N ASN A 177 -4.34 -1.70 -14.26
CA ASN A 177 -5.47 -2.05 -15.12
C ASN A 177 -6.45 -0.88 -15.22
N ALA A 178 -6.80 -0.26 -14.09
CA ALA A 178 -7.62 0.95 -14.04
C ALA A 178 -7.01 2.08 -14.90
N ASN A 179 -5.70 2.31 -14.78
CA ASN A 179 -5.02 3.32 -15.58
C ASN A 179 -5.02 3.00 -17.08
N SER A 180 -4.77 1.73 -17.44
CA SER A 180 -4.80 1.30 -18.84
C SER A 180 -6.21 1.38 -19.44
N ALA A 181 -7.26 1.30 -18.61
CA ALA A 181 -8.64 1.52 -19.00
C ALA A 181 -9.02 3.02 -19.13
N GLY A 182 -8.10 3.94 -18.86
CA GLY A 182 -8.30 5.39 -18.99
C GLY A 182 -8.65 6.11 -17.69
N MET A 183 -8.62 5.43 -16.55
CA MET A 183 -8.84 6.07 -15.24
C MET A 183 -7.55 6.75 -14.74
N GLU A 184 -7.65 7.95 -14.20
CA GLU A 184 -6.49 8.68 -13.65
C GLU A 184 -6.12 8.23 -12.22
N ILE A 185 -6.16 6.92 -11.96
CA ILE A 185 -5.95 6.33 -10.63
C ILE A 185 -4.56 5.67 -10.56
N VAL A 186 -3.72 6.16 -9.66
CA VAL A 186 -2.29 5.77 -9.60
C VAL A 186 -1.78 5.48 -8.19
N GLN A 187 -2.44 6.01 -7.19
CA GLN A 187 -2.07 5.89 -5.79
C GLN A 187 -3.32 5.56 -4.97
N ALA A 188 -3.11 4.99 -3.79
CA ALA A 188 -4.17 4.76 -2.81
C ALA A 188 -3.95 5.61 -1.55
N THR A 189 -5.06 5.89 -0.86
CA THR A 189 -5.06 6.36 0.52
C THR A 189 -5.41 5.17 1.41
N ILE A 190 -4.68 4.94 2.50
CA ILE A 190 -4.91 3.80 3.40
C ILE A 190 -5.30 4.28 4.80
N ILE A 191 -6.33 3.68 5.38
CA ILE A 191 -6.75 3.84 6.78
C ILE A 191 -6.42 2.54 7.51
N MET A 192 -5.41 2.57 8.37
CA MET A 192 -5.00 1.46 9.23
C MET A 192 -5.73 1.59 10.58
N ASP A 193 -6.78 0.80 10.77
CA ASP A 193 -7.61 0.83 11.97
C ASP A 193 -7.11 -0.14 13.03
N MET A 194 -6.57 0.40 14.12
CA MET A 194 -6.05 -0.37 15.24
C MET A 194 -7.09 -0.61 16.34
N SER A 195 -8.39 -0.40 16.05
CA SER A 195 -9.47 -0.85 16.93
C SER A 195 -9.34 -2.35 17.18
N GLY A 196 -9.46 -2.81 18.43
CA GLY A 196 -9.27 -4.23 18.75
C GLY A 196 -7.81 -4.62 19.02
N PHE A 197 -6.85 -3.69 18.85
CA PHE A 197 -5.45 -3.96 19.17
C PHE A 197 -5.28 -4.50 20.58
N HIS A 198 -4.61 -5.64 20.64
CA HIS A 198 -4.26 -6.33 21.88
C HIS A 198 -2.75 -6.59 21.93
N ALA A 199 -2.08 -6.13 23.00
CA ALA A 199 -0.62 -6.18 23.10
C ALA A 199 -0.04 -7.60 22.93
N ILE A 200 -0.63 -8.62 23.55
CA ILE A 200 -0.11 -10.00 23.44
C ILE A 200 -0.15 -10.51 22.00
N THR A 201 -1.21 -10.16 21.28
CA THR A 201 -1.46 -10.60 19.90
C THR A 201 -0.62 -9.81 18.91
N HIS A 202 -0.49 -8.50 19.10
CA HIS A 202 0.06 -7.61 18.10
C HIS A 202 1.50 -7.16 18.37
N THR A 203 2.00 -7.21 19.62
CA THR A 203 3.38 -6.84 19.97
C THR A 203 4.23 -8.07 20.31
N CYS A 204 3.97 -9.21 19.68
CA CYS A 204 4.82 -10.36 19.86
C CYS A 204 6.21 -10.11 19.23
N PRO A 205 7.34 -10.50 19.85
CA PRO A 205 8.66 -10.21 19.29
C PRO A 205 8.89 -10.77 17.87
N ARG A 206 8.28 -11.93 17.55
CA ARG A 206 8.33 -12.50 16.20
C ARG A 206 7.43 -11.75 15.20
N CYS A 207 6.39 -11.08 15.68
CA CYS A 207 5.49 -10.26 14.86
C CYS A 207 6.22 -9.02 14.33
N LEU A 208 7.15 -8.47 15.12
CA LEU A 208 7.95 -7.31 14.72
C LEU A 208 8.68 -7.53 13.39
N GLN A 209 9.24 -8.72 13.16
CA GLN A 209 9.91 -9.04 11.90
C GLN A 209 8.97 -8.94 10.71
N LEU A 210 7.72 -9.38 10.88
CA LEU A 210 6.71 -9.32 9.81
C LEU A 210 6.27 -7.88 9.53
N TYR A 211 6.11 -7.04 10.55
CA TYR A 211 5.81 -5.61 10.33
C TYR A 211 6.96 -4.88 9.64
N LEU A 212 8.20 -5.14 10.07
CA LEU A 212 9.38 -4.55 9.43
C LEU A 212 9.55 -5.04 7.99
N TYR A 213 9.22 -6.31 7.72
CA TYR A 213 9.16 -6.84 6.37
C TYR A 213 8.10 -6.14 5.53
N PHE A 214 6.87 -6.03 6.04
CA PHE A 214 5.76 -5.38 5.35
C PHE A 214 6.07 -3.91 4.99
N LEU A 215 6.56 -3.13 5.94
CA LEU A 215 6.96 -1.73 5.72
C LEU A 215 8.22 -1.63 4.86
N GLY A 216 9.15 -2.58 4.99
CA GLY A 216 10.36 -2.66 4.18
C GLY A 216 10.04 -2.89 2.70
N ASN A 217 9.15 -3.83 2.41
CA ASN A 217 8.71 -4.16 1.04
C ASN A 217 7.93 -3.00 0.41
N LEU A 218 7.02 -2.36 1.15
CA LEU A 218 6.33 -1.16 0.68
C LEU A 218 7.31 -0.10 0.17
N GLN A 219 8.34 0.20 0.96
CA GLN A 219 9.30 1.25 0.64
C GLN A 219 10.29 0.85 -0.46
N SER A 220 10.67 -0.43 -0.52
CA SER A 220 11.74 -0.92 -1.40
C SER A 220 11.25 -1.42 -2.76
N HIS A 221 9.99 -1.86 -2.84
CA HIS A 221 9.47 -2.57 -4.01
C HIS A 221 8.18 -1.97 -4.58
N TYR A 222 7.47 -1.14 -3.80
CA TYR A 222 6.19 -0.54 -4.20
C TYR A 222 6.19 1.00 -4.10
N PRO A 223 7.16 1.69 -4.74
CA PRO A 223 7.30 3.14 -4.64
C PRO A 223 6.07 3.85 -5.20
N GLY A 224 5.59 4.86 -4.48
CA GLY A 224 4.43 5.64 -4.88
C GLY A 224 3.15 4.82 -5.00
N LEU A 225 3.02 3.68 -4.32
CA LEU A 225 1.73 2.95 -4.22
C LEU A 225 0.75 3.70 -3.32
N ILE A 226 1.23 4.22 -2.19
CA ILE A 226 0.43 4.91 -1.18
C ILE A 226 0.77 6.40 -1.21
N GLU A 227 -0.26 7.24 -1.27
CA GLU A 227 -0.10 8.68 -1.05
C GLU A 227 -0.22 9.05 0.42
N LYS A 228 -1.27 8.59 1.10
CA LYS A 228 -1.54 8.92 2.50
C LYS A 228 -1.87 7.66 3.28
N MET A 229 -1.36 7.58 4.50
CA MET A 229 -1.61 6.49 5.42
C MET A 229 -2.05 7.06 6.77
N TYR A 230 -3.28 6.77 7.19
CA TYR A 230 -3.81 7.19 8.48
C TYR A 230 -3.89 6.00 9.42
N PHE A 231 -3.19 6.05 10.55
CA PHE A 231 -3.47 5.12 11.65
C PHE A 231 -4.54 5.73 12.55
N VAL A 232 -5.63 4.99 12.80
CA VAL A 232 -6.71 5.41 13.69
C VAL A 232 -6.87 4.42 14.83
N ASN A 233 -7.48 4.88 15.92
CA ASN A 233 -7.60 4.09 17.16
C ASN A 233 -6.24 3.61 17.70
N THR A 234 -5.17 4.34 17.40
CA THR A 234 -3.80 3.92 17.69
C THR A 234 -3.54 3.92 19.19
N PRO A 235 -3.12 2.77 19.77
CA PRO A 235 -2.65 2.71 21.16
C PRO A 235 -1.33 3.45 21.35
N GLU A 236 -1.11 4.04 22.53
CA GLU A 236 0.11 4.80 22.85
C GLU A 236 1.41 4.01 22.64
N ILE A 237 1.41 2.70 22.94
CA ILE A 237 2.56 1.83 22.73
C ILE A 237 3.05 1.81 21.28
N ILE A 238 2.15 2.02 20.31
CA ILE A 238 2.51 2.04 18.89
C ILE A 238 3.27 3.32 18.54
N HIS A 239 2.96 4.46 19.15
CA HIS A 239 3.77 5.67 18.99
C HIS A 239 5.19 5.47 19.52
N VAL A 240 5.33 4.77 20.64
CA VAL A 240 6.66 4.42 21.19
C VAL A 240 7.44 3.53 20.21
N LEU A 241 6.79 2.49 19.66
CA LEU A 241 7.42 1.60 18.67
C LEU A 241 7.76 2.35 17.39
N TRP A 242 6.88 3.21 16.89
CA TRP A 242 7.13 4.03 15.71
C TRP A 242 8.38 4.90 15.88
N ASN A 243 8.49 5.60 17.01
CA ASN A 243 9.64 6.44 17.32
C ASN A 243 10.92 5.61 17.50
N LEU A 244 10.83 4.42 18.11
CA LEU A 244 11.98 3.54 18.29
C LEU A 244 12.56 3.05 16.96
N TYR A 245 11.70 2.80 15.97
CA TYR A 245 12.10 2.33 14.64
C TYR A 245 12.13 3.43 13.58
N GLU A 246 12.05 4.70 13.98
CA GLU A 246 11.96 5.83 13.05
C GLU A 246 13.13 5.86 12.05
N GLY A 247 14.33 5.48 12.49
CA GLY A 247 15.53 5.42 11.64
C GLY A 247 15.49 4.35 10.54
N VAL A 248 14.56 3.39 10.64
CA VAL A 248 14.31 2.38 9.59
C VAL A 248 13.35 2.93 8.52
N PHE A 249 12.56 3.95 8.85
CA PHE A 249 11.57 4.51 7.94
C PHE A 249 12.17 5.61 7.06
N THR A 250 11.98 5.47 5.75
CA THR A 250 12.33 6.50 4.78
C THR A 250 11.61 7.82 5.09
N PRO A 251 12.18 8.98 4.74
CA PRO A 251 11.50 10.26 4.89
C PRO A 251 10.10 10.26 4.27
N LYS A 252 9.95 9.64 3.09
CA LYS A 252 8.67 9.56 2.40
C LYS A 252 7.64 8.76 3.20
N LEU A 253 7.99 7.60 3.77
CA LEU A 253 7.05 6.83 4.60
C LEU A 253 6.57 7.65 5.81
N ARG A 254 7.46 8.42 6.44
CA ARG A 254 7.10 9.30 7.57
C ARG A 254 6.20 10.45 7.15
N GLU A 255 6.49 11.08 6.00
CA GLU A 255 5.69 12.17 5.42
C GLU A 255 4.25 11.73 5.12
N ILE A 256 4.06 10.54 4.52
CA ILE A 256 2.74 10.06 4.15
C ILE A 256 1.94 9.50 5.34
N THR A 257 2.59 9.25 6.48
CA THR A 257 1.95 8.60 7.64
C THR A 257 1.49 9.61 8.67
N THR A 258 0.20 9.58 8.98
CA THR A 258 -0.41 10.34 10.08
C THR A 258 -1.02 9.38 11.10
N MET A 259 -0.63 9.51 12.37
CA MET A 259 -1.14 8.64 13.44
C MET A 259 -2.05 9.41 14.39
N PHE A 260 -3.31 8.99 14.47
CA PHE A 260 -4.27 9.46 15.45
C PHE A 260 -4.39 8.46 16.61
N GLY A 261 -4.54 8.99 17.82
CA GLY A 261 -4.84 8.17 19.00
C GLY A 261 -6.26 7.60 18.99
N ARG A 262 -6.79 7.31 20.18
CA ARG A 262 -8.12 6.68 20.36
C ARG A 262 -9.29 7.66 20.37
N ASN A 263 -9.05 8.97 20.24
CA ASN A 263 -10.12 9.96 20.20
C ASN A 263 -10.88 9.87 18.86
N LYS A 264 -12.02 9.18 18.89
CA LYS A 264 -12.87 8.92 17.72
C LYS A 264 -13.35 10.18 17.02
N GLU A 265 -13.79 11.18 17.77
CA GLU A 265 -14.31 12.43 17.21
C GLU A 265 -13.23 13.18 16.45
N GLN A 266 -12.00 13.22 16.99
CA GLN A 266 -10.86 13.88 16.37
C GLN A 266 -10.49 13.24 15.03
N TRP A 267 -10.26 11.92 15.02
CA TRP A 267 -9.80 11.26 13.80
C TRP A 267 -10.92 11.15 12.75
N GLN A 268 -12.18 10.97 13.16
CA GLN A 268 -13.32 10.97 12.21
C GLN A 268 -13.55 12.35 11.60
N ALA A 269 -13.39 13.43 12.36
CA ALA A 269 -13.48 14.79 11.83
C ALA A 269 -12.41 15.02 10.75
N ARG A 270 -11.17 14.58 11.03
CA ARG A 270 -10.06 14.74 10.09
C ARG A 270 -10.19 13.89 8.82
N LEU A 271 -10.62 12.63 8.94
CA LEU A 271 -10.87 11.78 7.77
C LEU A 271 -12.00 12.35 6.90
N ARG A 272 -13.10 12.83 7.51
CA ARG A 272 -14.21 13.47 6.77
C ARG A 272 -13.76 14.70 5.99
N ASP A 273 -12.95 15.54 6.61
CA ASP A 273 -12.44 16.77 5.99
C ASP A 273 -11.54 16.47 4.78
N GLU A 274 -10.65 15.47 4.90
CA GLU A 274 -9.69 15.14 3.84
C GLU A 274 -10.27 14.26 2.73
N ILE A 275 -11.22 13.35 3.04
CA ILE A 275 -11.70 12.32 2.11
C ILE A 275 -13.13 12.63 1.61
N GLY A 276 -13.97 13.26 2.44
CA GLY A 276 -15.39 13.44 2.19
C GLY A 276 -16.26 12.40 2.92
N ALA A 277 -17.35 12.87 3.54
CA ALA A 277 -18.24 12.01 4.32
C ALA A 277 -19.00 10.99 3.46
N ASP A 278 -19.35 11.35 2.23
CA ASP A 278 -20.04 10.47 1.27
C ASP A 278 -19.14 9.36 0.70
N GLN A 279 -17.83 9.43 0.95
CA GLN A 279 -16.82 8.47 0.50
C GLN A 279 -16.36 7.52 1.61
N LEU A 280 -16.78 7.73 2.86
CA LEU A 280 -16.40 6.93 4.02
C LEU A 280 -17.60 6.17 4.59
N SER A 281 -17.36 4.96 5.09
CA SER A 281 -18.35 4.24 5.88
C SER A 281 -18.61 4.91 7.23
N LYS A 282 -19.76 4.58 7.85
CA LYS A 282 -20.10 5.02 9.21
C LYS A 282 -19.03 4.68 10.25
N ARG A 283 -18.31 3.56 10.06
CA ARG A 283 -17.17 3.17 10.92
C ARG A 283 -16.12 4.27 10.97
N TYR A 284 -15.82 4.89 9.83
CA TYR A 284 -14.82 5.95 9.69
C TYR A 284 -15.38 7.38 9.72
N GLY A 285 -16.65 7.52 10.11
CA GLY A 285 -17.29 8.81 10.33
C GLY A 285 -18.03 9.38 9.13
N GLY A 286 -18.16 8.62 8.04
CA GLY A 286 -18.93 9.03 6.87
C GLY A 286 -20.38 8.56 6.86
N ASP A 287 -21.01 8.73 5.70
CA ASP A 287 -22.44 8.50 5.48
C ASP A 287 -22.71 7.16 4.79
N LYS A 288 -21.69 6.50 4.23
CA LYS A 288 -21.86 5.21 3.55
C LYS A 288 -22.25 4.12 4.55
N PRO A 289 -23.21 3.25 4.22
CA PRO A 289 -23.63 2.17 5.11
C PRO A 289 -22.49 1.17 5.36
N ASP A 290 -21.86 0.63 4.31
CA ASP A 290 -20.80 -0.38 4.39
C ASP A 290 -19.71 -0.16 3.32
N ALA A 291 -18.50 -0.63 3.61
CA ALA A 291 -17.37 -0.67 2.67
C ALA A 291 -17.33 -2.00 1.92
N LEU A 292 -16.79 -2.02 0.70
CA LEU A 292 -16.68 -3.23 -0.11
C LEU A 292 -15.42 -4.00 0.26
N GLU A 293 -15.53 -5.27 0.65
CA GLU A 293 -14.34 -6.08 0.93
C GLU A 293 -13.51 -6.29 -0.35
N PHE A 294 -12.22 -5.93 -0.27
CA PHE A 294 -11.26 -5.95 -1.37
C PHE A 294 -11.02 -7.36 -1.90
N TYR A 295 -11.25 -8.41 -1.09
CA TYR A 295 -11.28 -9.80 -1.56
C TYR A 295 -12.20 -9.96 -2.78
N TYR A 296 -13.37 -9.33 -2.76
CA TYR A 296 -14.29 -9.44 -3.88
C TYR A 296 -13.88 -8.57 -5.08
N ILE A 297 -13.21 -7.45 -4.84
CA ILE A 297 -12.57 -6.67 -5.90
C ILE A 297 -11.43 -7.48 -6.52
N ARG A 298 -10.70 -8.26 -5.72
CA ARG A 298 -9.65 -9.18 -6.17
C ARG A 298 -10.24 -10.30 -7.01
N LEU A 299 -11.33 -10.93 -6.57
CA LEU A 299 -12.05 -11.92 -7.39
C LEU A 299 -12.55 -11.30 -8.70
N ALA A 300 -13.17 -10.12 -8.63
CA ALA A 300 -13.60 -9.39 -9.81
C ALA A 300 -12.44 -8.98 -10.72
N GLY A 301 -11.28 -8.63 -10.17
CA GLY A 301 -10.06 -8.31 -10.91
C GLY A 301 -9.39 -9.54 -11.55
N GLN A 302 -9.57 -10.74 -10.98
CA GLN A 302 -9.20 -11.99 -11.65
C GLN A 302 -10.10 -12.27 -12.85
N LEU A 303 -11.37 -11.91 -12.77
CA LEU A 303 -12.34 -12.03 -13.87
C LEU A 303 -12.20 -10.92 -14.91
N ILE A 304 -11.73 -9.76 -14.48
CA ILE A 304 -11.49 -8.55 -15.25
C ILE A 304 -10.00 -8.21 -15.16
N SER A 305 -9.18 -9.13 -15.68
CA SER A 305 -7.72 -9.06 -15.59
C SER A 305 -7.11 -8.17 -16.66
N THR A 306 -7.87 -7.78 -17.68
CA THR A 306 -7.38 -6.95 -18.79
C THR A 306 -8.04 -5.57 -18.86
N PRO A 307 -7.34 -4.56 -19.42
CA PRO A 307 -7.92 -3.25 -19.68
C PRO A 307 -9.19 -3.30 -20.55
N GLU A 308 -9.25 -4.20 -21.53
CA GLU A 308 -10.40 -4.37 -22.42
C GLU A 308 -11.62 -4.88 -21.65
N GLN A 309 -11.41 -5.80 -20.71
CA GLN A 309 -12.48 -6.30 -19.85
C GLN A 309 -12.99 -5.18 -18.93
N LEU A 310 -12.11 -4.37 -18.33
CA LEU A 310 -12.51 -3.23 -17.51
C LEU A 310 -13.36 -2.23 -18.31
N GLN A 311 -12.97 -1.96 -19.56
CA GLN A 311 -13.73 -1.10 -20.46
C GLN A 311 -15.08 -1.72 -20.84
N SER A 312 -15.14 -3.04 -21.06
CA SER A 312 -16.37 -3.75 -21.42
C SER A 312 -17.44 -3.70 -20.32
N VAL A 313 -16.99 -3.64 -19.06
CA VAL A 313 -17.84 -3.51 -17.87
C VAL A 313 -18.34 -2.05 -17.70
N ASN A 314 -17.95 -1.15 -18.61
CA ASN A 314 -18.24 0.29 -18.63
C ASN A 314 -17.92 0.97 -17.29
N MET A 315 -16.87 0.47 -16.64
CA MET A 315 -16.43 0.93 -15.35
C MET A 315 -15.68 2.25 -15.55
N THR A 316 -16.32 3.35 -15.18
CA THR A 316 -15.74 4.70 -15.38
C THR A 316 -15.30 5.30 -14.06
N ASN A 317 -15.79 4.77 -12.93
CA ASN A 317 -15.47 5.29 -11.61
C ASN A 317 -15.56 4.19 -10.54
N VAL A 318 -14.40 3.79 -10.02
CA VAL A 318 -14.24 2.80 -8.92
C VAL A 318 -14.89 3.27 -7.61
N CYS A 319 -15.02 4.58 -7.42
CA CYS A 319 -15.27 5.26 -6.16
C CYS A 319 -16.76 5.47 -5.82
N SER A 320 -17.58 5.80 -6.82
CA SER A 320 -18.86 6.50 -6.53
C SER A 320 -20.12 5.90 -7.15
N LYS A 321 -20.04 5.09 -8.22
CA LYS A 321 -21.26 4.66 -8.95
C LYS A 321 -21.29 3.20 -9.40
N ASP A 322 -20.12 2.57 -9.58
CA ASP A 322 -20.04 1.25 -10.21
C ASP A 322 -19.80 0.10 -9.22
N VAL A 323 -19.84 0.35 -7.90
CA VAL A 323 -19.76 -0.70 -6.86
C VAL A 323 -20.83 -1.79 -7.08
N LYS A 324 -22.03 -1.42 -7.54
CA LYS A 324 -23.08 -2.38 -7.91
C LYS A 324 -22.69 -3.29 -9.08
N ILE A 325 -21.82 -2.83 -9.97
CA ILE A 325 -21.33 -3.63 -11.09
C ILE A 325 -20.43 -4.72 -10.54
N TYR A 326 -19.50 -4.39 -9.63
CA TYR A 326 -18.73 -5.39 -8.87
C TYR A 326 -19.65 -6.36 -8.16
N GLU A 327 -20.63 -5.87 -7.38
CA GLU A 327 -21.59 -6.74 -6.67
C GLU A 327 -22.31 -7.71 -7.61
N ASN A 328 -22.68 -7.27 -8.81
CA ASN A 328 -23.33 -8.13 -9.82
C ASN A 328 -22.36 -9.17 -10.40
N LEU A 329 -21.14 -8.76 -10.78
CA LEU A 329 -20.09 -9.69 -11.25
C LEU A 329 -19.78 -10.76 -10.21
N ILE A 330 -19.64 -10.35 -8.95
CA ILE A 330 -19.40 -11.25 -7.82
C ILE A 330 -20.57 -12.24 -7.65
N ARG A 331 -21.82 -11.78 -7.78
CA ARG A 331 -23.01 -12.65 -7.73
C ARG A 331 -23.06 -13.66 -8.85
N GLU A 332 -22.73 -13.26 -10.08
CA GLU A 332 -22.68 -14.16 -11.23
C GLU A 332 -21.66 -15.28 -11.02
N VAL A 333 -20.49 -14.94 -10.48
CA VAL A 333 -19.39 -15.90 -10.21
C VAL A 333 -19.73 -16.86 -9.07
N HIS A 334 -20.42 -16.37 -8.04
CA HIS A 334 -20.94 -17.23 -6.97
C HIS A 334 -22.12 -18.10 -7.41
N HIS A 335 -22.75 -17.84 -8.55
CA HIS A 335 -23.81 -18.67 -9.14
C HIS A 335 -23.29 -19.70 -10.16
N GLU A 336 -22.00 -19.72 -10.48
CA GLU A 336 -21.43 -20.81 -11.29
C GLU A 336 -21.49 -22.15 -10.53
N PRO A 337 -22.09 -23.20 -11.13
CA PRO A 337 -22.23 -24.51 -10.49
C PRO A 337 -20.86 -25.19 -10.37
N GLY A 338 -20.22 -25.01 -9.21
CA GLY A 338 -18.90 -25.56 -8.90
C GLY A 338 -18.08 -24.75 -7.89
N SER A 339 -18.40 -23.46 -7.68
CA SER A 339 -17.70 -22.64 -6.68
C SER A 339 -18.11 -23.04 -5.25
N ARG A 340 -17.13 -23.38 -4.42
CA ARG A 340 -17.39 -23.81 -3.03
C ARG A 340 -17.89 -22.61 -2.21
N LYS A 341 -19.16 -22.70 -1.81
CA LYS A 341 -19.90 -21.88 -0.81
C LYS A 341 -20.40 -20.53 -1.32
N GLY A 342 -21.55 -20.57 -1.99
CA GLY A 342 -22.51 -19.48 -1.94
C GLY A 342 -23.01 -19.28 -0.51
N LYS A 343 -22.60 -18.18 0.12
CA LYS A 343 -23.36 -17.55 1.20
C LYS A 343 -23.95 -16.27 0.63
N ASN A 344 -25.26 -16.12 0.72
CA ASN A 344 -25.98 -14.93 0.25
C ASN A 344 -25.42 -13.67 0.92
N PHE A 345 -25.29 -12.60 0.14
CA PHE A 345 -24.82 -11.27 0.58
C PHE A 345 -25.59 -10.72 1.81
N GLU A 346 -26.83 -11.17 2.01
CA GLU A 346 -27.67 -10.81 3.16
C GLU A 346 -27.19 -11.40 4.51
N GLU A 347 -26.45 -12.51 4.49
CA GLU A 347 -25.94 -13.16 5.71
C GLU A 347 -24.65 -12.50 6.24
N TRP A 348 -23.95 -11.69 5.43
CA TRP A 348 -22.71 -10.99 5.77
C TRP A 348 -22.92 -9.69 6.57
N GLY A 349 -24.05 -9.58 7.29
CA GLY A 349 -24.35 -8.44 8.17
C GLY A 349 -25.37 -7.44 7.61
N CYS A 350 -25.81 -7.61 6.36
CA CYS A 350 -26.83 -6.77 5.73
C CYS A 350 -28.26 -7.17 6.19
N LYS A 351 -28.51 -7.29 7.50
CA LYS A 351 -29.89 -7.32 8.01
C LYS A 351 -30.46 -5.90 7.92
N ARG A 352 -31.29 -5.65 6.91
CA ARG A 352 -32.34 -4.63 7.00
C ARG A 352 -33.20 -4.97 8.21
N LYS A 353 -32.92 -4.38 9.37
CA LYS A 353 -33.95 -4.23 10.40
C LYS A 353 -34.89 -3.11 9.94
N GLN A 354 -35.81 -3.44 9.04
CA GLN A 354 -37.05 -2.69 8.88
C GLN A 354 -38.05 -3.22 9.91
N LYS A 355 -38.41 -2.34 10.88
CA LYS A 355 -39.61 -2.32 11.75
C LYS A 355 -39.84 -3.58 12.62
N VAL A 356 -40.11 -3.49 13.92
CA VAL A 356 -40.92 -2.53 14.72
C VAL A 356 -40.11 -1.99 15.90
#